data_AF-A0A8J3CL06-F1
#
_entry.id   AF-A0A8J3CL06-F1
#
_cell.length_a   1.000
_cell.length_b   1.000
_cell.length_c   1.000
_cell.angle_alpha   90.00
_cell.angle_beta   90.00
_cell.angle_gamma   90.00
#
_symmetry.space_group_name_H-M   'P 1'
#
loop_
_entity.id
_entity.type
_entity.pdbx_description
1 polymer ?
#
loop_
_entity_poly.entity_id
_entity_poly.type
_entity_poly.pdbx_seq_one_letter_code
_entity_poly.pdbx_strand_id
1 'polypeptide(L)'
;MSKRRRPLTPEERAERAARAAQLAQRAHEVMSGAEIGQRVRSLLGMSRRIMSYSLRNQVLLLEQAAERGIELSDVDTFRGWCARGRRVRKGERALLIVRPVGVDDDQDDAESIEQEHQHESDTTDAPKRPRFRMMPVFAMSQTDPVEDAEETEPDEDGDDLDQPPAVFLWGTLIEQVATAGYTITRDGTAATTDHGARVVTIPGQEIDDDAVTTLGEQLAAILTHPTDRDKATAEGNTEQQETTDSQGRQRVTLPLGDAYGTATATVHTNWETGRTTYTVRGPRIRGTYTVFPDEYDDDNPNPTRVTVRYGVWKPRALPREYDDLPEINNVRFAGGTAGLDPSEVDDLTRWRLNGPHQEKTAERNAAVVRAILRHWFTRPDRDAVRTAAARYEAPRKLRYTKDKTQRLRDQITELTRQLAERENLAAELTSLTQATTGADDSAGITTTL
;
A
#
# COMPACT_ATOMS: atom_id res chain seq x y z
N MET A 1 -1.07 0.54 46.49
CA MET A 1 -0.25 1.44 45.64
C MET A 1 0.47 0.57 44.60
N SER A 2 -0.06 0.48 43.38
CA SER A 2 0.56 -0.30 42.30
C SER A 2 1.87 0.38 41.87
N LYS A 3 3.00 -0.32 42.00
CA LYS A 3 4.28 0.17 41.47
C LYS A 3 4.14 0.24 39.95
N ARG A 4 4.07 1.45 39.39
CA ARG A 4 4.19 1.66 37.94
C ARG A 4 5.45 0.93 37.46
N ARG A 5 5.26 -0.02 36.53
CA ARG A 5 6.38 -0.73 35.90
C ARG A 5 7.23 0.29 35.15
N ARG A 6 8.53 0.03 35.08
CA ARG A 6 9.49 0.90 34.40
C ARG A 6 9.27 0.79 32.88
N PRO A 7 9.31 1.91 32.13
CA PRO A 7 9.31 1.88 30.67
C PRO A 7 10.42 0.99 30.13
N LEU A 8 10.09 0.19 29.12
CA LEU A 8 11.07 -0.63 28.43
C LEU A 8 12.14 0.23 27.76
N THR A 9 13.40 -0.17 27.89
CA THR A 9 14.48 0.49 27.16
C THR A 9 14.34 0.25 25.65
N PRO A 10 14.94 1.10 24.78
CA PRO A 10 14.99 0.84 23.35
C PRO A 10 15.58 -0.52 22.99
N GLU A 11 16.60 -0.96 23.74
CA GLU A 11 17.27 -2.25 23.57
C GLU A 11 16.34 -3.43 23.91
N GLU A 12 15.64 -3.38 25.05
CA GLU A 12 14.66 -4.40 25.44
C GLU A 12 13.50 -4.49 24.43
N ARG A 13 13.11 -3.38 23.80
CA ARG A 13 12.10 -3.38 22.72
C ARG A 13 12.63 -4.04 21.45
N ALA A 14 13.87 -3.75 21.07
CA ALA A 14 14.51 -4.34 19.90
C ALA A 14 14.66 -5.87 20.07
N GLU A 15 15.11 -6.34 21.24
CA GLU A 15 15.20 -7.77 21.54
C GLU A 15 13.85 -8.47 21.46
N ARG A 16 12.79 -7.85 22.00
CA ARG A 16 11.43 -8.43 21.93
C ARG A 16 10.91 -8.47 20.51
N ALA A 17 11.14 -7.42 19.72
CA ALA A 17 10.78 -7.41 18.31
C ALA A 17 11.53 -8.49 17.52
N ALA A 18 12.82 -8.68 17.79
CA ALA A 18 13.63 -9.72 17.16
C ALA A 18 13.12 -11.13 17.50
N ARG A 19 12.79 -11.40 18.77
CA ARG A 19 12.20 -12.69 19.19
C ARG A 19 10.84 -12.94 18.55
N ALA A 20 9.99 -11.92 18.48
CA ALA A 20 8.70 -12.02 17.82
C ALA A 20 8.85 -12.30 16.31
N ALA A 21 9.82 -11.65 15.65
CA ALA A 21 10.12 -11.87 14.24
C ALA A 21 10.66 -13.28 13.98
N GLN A 22 11.60 -13.78 14.81
CA GLN A 22 12.11 -15.16 14.72
C GLN A 22 10.99 -16.19 14.86
N LEU A 23 10.09 -15.97 15.82
CA LEU A 23 8.97 -16.86 16.07
C LEU A 23 7.99 -16.87 14.88
N ALA A 24 7.67 -15.69 14.32
CA ALA A 24 6.84 -15.59 13.12
C ALA A 24 7.49 -16.25 11.88
N GLN A 25 8.81 -16.13 11.75
CA GLN A 25 9.58 -16.75 10.67
C GLN A 25 9.52 -18.27 10.75
N ARG A 26 9.77 -18.87 11.93
CA ARG A 26 9.67 -20.33 12.13
C ARG A 26 8.28 -20.86 11.79
N ALA A 27 7.22 -20.19 12.23
CA ALA A 27 5.86 -20.60 11.89
C ALA A 27 5.61 -20.53 10.37
N HIS A 28 6.16 -19.53 9.69
CA HIS A 28 6.08 -19.42 8.23
C HIS A 28 6.84 -20.54 7.51
N GLU A 29 8.02 -20.92 8.00
CA GLU A 29 8.82 -22.05 7.47
C GLU A 29 8.05 -23.36 7.57
N VAL A 30 7.42 -23.63 8.72
CA VAL A 30 6.60 -24.84 8.92
C VAL A 30 5.36 -24.83 8.03
N MET A 31 4.66 -23.69 7.91
CA MET A 31 3.50 -23.57 7.00
C MET A 31 3.89 -23.72 5.51
N SER A 32 5.14 -23.43 5.16
CA SER A 32 5.66 -23.59 3.78
C SER A 32 6.25 -24.98 3.53
N GLY A 33 6.43 -25.78 4.58
CA GLY A 33 7.08 -27.07 4.54
C GLY A 33 6.12 -28.25 4.39
N ALA A 34 6.67 -29.42 4.07
CA ALA A 34 5.92 -30.65 3.91
C ALA A 34 5.30 -31.20 5.21
N GLU A 35 5.72 -30.68 6.37
CA GLU A 35 5.23 -31.13 7.68
C GLU A 35 3.87 -30.54 8.05
N ILE A 36 3.38 -29.51 7.34
CA ILE A 36 2.17 -28.78 7.73
C ILE A 36 0.95 -29.67 7.86
N GLY A 37 0.78 -30.67 6.98
CA GLY A 37 -0.30 -31.64 7.11
C GLY A 37 -0.26 -32.43 8.42
N GLN A 38 0.94 -32.86 8.85
CA GLN A 38 1.11 -33.53 10.15
C GLN A 38 0.80 -32.59 11.32
N ARG A 39 1.19 -31.31 11.22
CA ARG A 39 0.87 -30.29 12.24
C ARG A 39 -0.64 -30.09 12.35
N VAL A 40 -1.34 -29.94 11.22
CA VAL A 40 -2.80 -29.81 11.19
C VAL A 40 -3.48 -31.04 11.77
N ARG A 41 -3.06 -32.25 11.38
CA ARG A 41 -3.61 -33.50 11.92
C ARG A 41 -3.44 -33.60 13.45
N SER A 42 -2.32 -33.11 14.00
CA SER A 42 -2.09 -33.14 15.45
C SER A 42 -3.09 -32.29 16.25
N LEU A 43 -3.73 -31.30 15.63
CA LEU A 43 -4.73 -30.43 16.28
C LEU A 43 -6.02 -31.18 16.61
N LEU A 44 -6.33 -32.28 15.93
CA LEU A 44 -7.57 -33.05 16.12
C LEU A 44 -7.68 -33.66 17.53
N GLY A 45 -6.54 -33.83 18.23
CA GLY A 45 -6.49 -34.29 19.62
C GLY A 45 -6.44 -33.18 20.67
N MET A 46 -6.60 -31.92 20.28
CA MET A 46 -6.45 -30.75 21.17
C MET A 46 -7.80 -30.12 21.52
N SER A 47 -7.80 -29.15 22.43
CA SER A 47 -9.01 -28.44 22.80
C SER A 47 -9.60 -27.61 21.65
N ARG A 48 -10.91 -27.37 21.70
CA ARG A 48 -11.63 -26.45 20.81
C ARG A 48 -11.00 -25.06 20.77
N ARG A 49 -10.51 -24.58 21.92
CA ARG A 49 -9.83 -23.30 22.04
C ARG A 49 -8.56 -23.24 21.18
N ILE A 50 -7.76 -24.30 21.16
CA ILE A 50 -6.60 -24.38 20.26
C ILE A 50 -7.04 -24.39 18.79
N MET A 51 -8.02 -25.22 18.45
CA MET A 51 -8.55 -25.32 17.08
C MET A 51 -9.18 -24.03 16.58
N SER A 52 -9.74 -23.20 17.47
CA SER A 52 -10.36 -21.90 17.11
C SER A 52 -9.34 -20.81 16.73
N TYR A 53 -8.06 -20.97 17.08
CA TYR A 53 -7.05 -20.00 16.69
C TYR A 53 -6.77 -20.07 15.18
N SER A 54 -6.26 -18.96 14.62
CA SER A 54 -5.76 -18.95 13.24
C SER A 54 -4.69 -20.03 13.03
N LEU A 55 -4.59 -20.60 11.83
CA LEU A 55 -3.59 -21.61 11.46
C LEU A 55 -2.16 -21.18 11.82
N ARG A 56 -1.84 -19.89 11.65
CA ARG A 56 -0.56 -19.34 12.07
C ARG A 56 -0.33 -19.47 13.58
N ASN A 57 -1.31 -19.13 14.40
CA ASN A 57 -1.22 -19.29 15.86
C ASN A 57 -1.24 -20.76 16.31
N GLN A 58 -1.97 -21.63 15.61
CA GLN A 58 -1.95 -23.08 15.86
C GLN A 58 -0.52 -23.63 15.67
N VAL A 59 0.12 -23.33 14.53
CA VAL A 59 1.51 -23.72 14.25
C VAL A 59 2.48 -23.08 15.25
N LEU A 60 2.30 -21.79 15.58
CA LEU A 60 3.12 -21.11 16.59
C LEU A 60 3.10 -21.82 17.95
N LEU A 61 1.94 -22.29 18.39
CA LEU A 61 1.79 -23.01 19.65
C LEU A 61 2.48 -24.38 19.58
N LEU A 62 2.26 -25.13 18.50
CA LEU A 62 2.88 -26.44 18.27
C LEU A 62 4.42 -26.36 18.29
N GLU A 63 5.00 -25.40 17.57
CA GLU A 63 6.45 -25.25 17.48
C GLU A 63 7.07 -24.83 18.82
N GLN A 64 6.43 -23.88 19.51
CA GLN A 64 6.88 -23.45 20.82
C GLN A 64 6.79 -24.53 21.88
N ALA A 65 5.77 -25.39 21.79
CA ALA A 65 5.59 -26.52 22.68
C ALA A 65 6.63 -27.61 22.40
N ALA A 66 6.82 -27.96 21.13
CA ALA A 66 7.82 -28.94 20.69
C ALA A 66 9.25 -28.53 21.09
N GLU A 67 9.64 -27.28 20.86
CA GLU A 67 10.97 -26.76 21.24
C GLU A 67 11.25 -26.87 22.74
N ARG A 68 10.20 -26.82 23.57
CA ARG A 68 10.29 -26.85 25.04
C ARG A 68 9.91 -28.17 25.67
N GLY A 69 9.53 -29.18 24.89
CA GLY A 69 9.00 -30.44 25.40
C GLY A 69 7.73 -30.27 26.24
N ILE A 70 6.92 -29.25 25.92
CA ILE A 70 5.63 -29.00 26.59
C ILE A 70 4.56 -29.84 25.89
N GLU A 71 3.78 -30.60 26.66
CA GLU A 71 2.60 -31.26 26.15
C GLU A 71 1.49 -30.24 25.89
N LEU A 72 1.02 -30.16 24.65
CA LEU A 72 0.01 -29.21 24.20
C LEU A 72 -1.35 -29.92 24.03
N SER A 73 -2.23 -29.80 25.02
CA SER A 73 -3.60 -30.34 24.99
C SER A 73 -4.65 -29.22 25.01
N ASP A 74 -4.42 -28.20 25.83
CA ASP A 74 -5.24 -27.00 25.93
C ASP A 74 -4.37 -25.80 26.33
N VAL A 75 -4.81 -24.58 26.00
CA VAL A 75 -4.11 -23.33 26.33
C VAL A 75 -5.07 -22.28 26.82
N ASP A 76 -4.57 -21.45 27.74
CA ASP A 76 -5.31 -20.28 28.23
C ASP A 76 -4.36 -19.21 28.74
N THR A 77 -4.90 -18.01 28.95
CA THR A 77 -4.20 -16.94 29.68
C THR A 77 -4.05 -17.32 31.15
N PHE A 78 -3.14 -16.67 31.88
CA PHE A 78 -2.99 -16.88 33.33
C PHE A 78 -4.32 -16.70 34.08
N ARG A 79 -5.07 -15.65 33.73
CA ARG A 79 -6.38 -15.35 34.31
C ARG A 79 -7.44 -16.39 33.92
N GLY A 80 -7.46 -16.81 32.66
CA GLY A 80 -8.37 -17.86 32.20
C GLY A 80 -8.13 -19.18 32.94
N TRP A 81 -6.88 -19.57 33.16
CA TRP A 81 -6.57 -20.72 34.00
C TRP A 81 -7.05 -20.56 35.44
N CYS A 82 -6.87 -19.38 36.05
CA CYS A 82 -7.35 -19.11 37.40
C CYS A 82 -8.89 -19.22 37.51
N ALA A 83 -9.62 -18.72 36.51
CA ALA A 83 -11.08 -18.84 36.43
C ALA A 83 -11.52 -20.32 36.31
N ARG A 84 -10.73 -21.13 35.61
CA ARG A 84 -10.95 -22.56 35.39
C ARG A 84 -10.39 -23.45 36.54
N GLY A 85 -10.20 -22.88 37.73
CA GLY A 85 -9.74 -23.63 38.91
C GLY A 85 -8.31 -24.16 38.83
N ARG A 86 -7.46 -23.59 37.97
CA ARG A 86 -6.06 -24.00 37.79
C ARG A 86 -5.10 -22.84 38.00
N ARG A 87 -3.86 -23.15 38.38
CA ARG A 87 -2.82 -22.16 38.60
C ARG A 87 -1.55 -22.51 37.84
N VAL A 88 -1.01 -21.54 37.10
CA VAL A 88 0.29 -21.69 36.43
C VAL A 88 1.40 -21.87 37.47
N ARG A 89 2.25 -22.88 37.27
CA ARG A 89 3.37 -23.15 38.18
C ARG A 89 4.39 -22.02 38.18
N LYS A 90 5.01 -21.80 39.35
CA LYS A 90 5.99 -20.73 39.52
C LYS A 90 7.23 -21.01 38.64
N GLY A 91 7.59 -20.03 37.81
CA GLY A 91 8.77 -20.12 36.94
C GLY A 91 8.49 -20.63 35.53
N GLU A 92 7.25 -21.06 35.25
CA GLU A 92 6.83 -21.44 33.91
C GLU A 92 6.91 -20.26 32.93
N ARG A 93 7.36 -20.56 31.71
CA ARG A 93 7.46 -19.58 30.63
C ARG A 93 6.26 -19.71 29.71
N ALA A 94 5.58 -18.61 29.43
CA ALA A 94 4.43 -18.57 28.52
C ALA A 94 4.80 -18.99 27.09
N LEU A 95 3.84 -19.59 26.39
CA LEU A 95 3.74 -19.62 24.93
C LEU A 95 3.24 -18.24 24.46
N LEU A 96 3.58 -17.84 23.24
CA LEU A 96 3.16 -16.56 22.65
C LEU A 96 2.27 -16.78 21.44
N ILE A 97 1.15 -16.05 21.37
CA ILE A 97 0.28 -15.98 20.18
C ILE A 97 0.15 -14.54 19.70
N VAL A 98 -0.20 -14.36 18.43
CA VAL A 98 -0.46 -13.04 17.83
C VAL A 98 -1.94 -12.72 17.94
N ARG A 99 -2.30 -11.58 18.53
CA ARG A 99 -3.69 -11.11 18.63
C ARG A 99 -3.83 -9.68 18.08
N PRO A 100 -4.94 -9.34 17.37
CA PRO A 100 -5.26 -7.96 17.06
C PRO A 100 -5.56 -7.13 18.32
N VAL A 101 -5.18 -5.87 18.32
CA VAL A 101 -5.41 -4.89 19.39
C VAL A 101 -6.59 -4.03 18.98
N GLY A 102 -7.69 -4.12 19.75
CA GLY A 102 -8.86 -3.28 19.60
C GLY A 102 -8.62 -1.85 20.10
N VAL A 103 -9.50 -0.92 19.72
CA VAL A 103 -9.42 0.50 20.12
C VAL A 103 -9.82 0.71 21.59
N ASP A 104 -10.52 -0.25 22.20
CA ASP A 104 -11.06 -0.17 23.57
C ASP A 104 -10.35 -1.10 24.58
N ASP A 105 -9.26 -1.76 24.18
CA ASP A 105 -8.53 -2.75 25.02
C ASP A 105 -7.65 -2.11 26.13
N ASP A 106 -7.72 -0.79 26.33
CA ASP A 106 -6.89 -0.05 27.29
C ASP A 106 -7.32 -0.27 28.76
N GLN A 107 -8.40 -1.01 29.04
CA GLN A 107 -8.90 -1.18 30.41
C GLN A 107 -8.74 -2.55 31.06
N ASP A 108 -8.59 -3.68 30.34
CA ASP A 108 -8.76 -4.96 31.03
C ASP A 108 -7.57 -5.90 31.22
N ASP A 109 -6.40 -5.80 30.56
CA ASP A 109 -5.36 -6.84 30.76
C ASP A 109 -3.98 -6.32 31.21
N ALA A 110 -3.82 -6.18 32.53
CA ALA A 110 -2.56 -5.86 33.23
C ALA A 110 -1.50 -6.98 33.21
N GLU A 111 -1.69 -8.04 32.41
CA GLU A 111 -0.67 -9.07 32.13
C GLU A 111 -0.25 -9.09 30.66
N SER A 112 -0.55 -8.02 29.94
CA SER A 112 0.03 -7.75 28.63
C SER A 112 1.51 -7.37 28.78
N ILE A 113 2.35 -7.80 27.84
CA ILE A 113 3.66 -7.19 27.64
C ILE A 113 3.40 -5.79 27.05
N GLU A 114 3.11 -4.84 27.93
CA GLU A 114 2.74 -3.45 27.60
C GLU A 114 3.84 -2.80 26.74
N GLN A 115 3.47 -2.45 25.51
CA GLN A 115 4.18 -1.42 24.75
C GLN A 115 3.64 -0.07 25.27
N GLU A 116 4.41 0.60 26.12
CA GLU A 116 4.01 1.90 26.64
C GLU A 116 3.80 2.94 25.53
N HIS A 117 2.70 3.67 25.69
CA HIS A 117 2.08 4.60 24.76
C HIS A 117 2.90 5.88 24.58
N GLN A 118 3.02 6.35 23.33
CA GLN A 118 3.07 7.77 23.04
C GLN A 118 1.65 8.23 22.70
N HIS A 119 1.08 9.03 23.60
CA HIS A 119 -0.18 9.72 23.43
C HIS A 119 0.09 10.92 22.50
N GLU A 120 -0.16 10.75 21.21
CA GLU A 120 -0.35 11.89 20.30
C GLU A 120 -1.87 11.95 20.05
N SER A 121 -2.51 12.92 20.70
CA SER A 121 -3.91 13.25 20.49
C SER A 121 -4.07 13.78 19.07
N ASP A 122 -4.47 12.91 18.14
CA ASP A 122 -4.83 13.32 16.79
C ASP A 122 -6.33 13.10 16.59
N THR A 123 -7.05 14.21 16.66
CA THR A 123 -8.47 14.32 16.32
C THR A 123 -8.60 14.22 14.80
N THR A 124 -8.71 13.02 14.25
CA THR A 124 -9.20 12.82 12.89
C THR A 124 -9.89 11.45 12.77
N ASP A 125 -11.08 11.49 12.19
CA ASP A 125 -12.08 10.42 12.09
C ASP A 125 -11.70 9.34 11.05
N ALA A 126 -10.43 8.89 11.04
CA ALA A 126 -9.94 7.85 10.15
C ALA A 126 -10.00 6.46 10.85
N PRO A 127 -10.44 5.39 10.16
CA PRO A 127 -10.51 4.05 10.76
C PRO A 127 -9.11 3.61 11.19
N LYS A 128 -8.93 3.41 12.51
CA LYS A 128 -7.66 2.99 13.12
C LYS A 128 -7.29 1.60 12.57
N ARG A 129 -6.13 1.48 11.91
CA ARG A 129 -5.64 0.17 11.43
C ARG A 129 -5.52 -0.81 12.61
N PRO A 130 -5.91 -2.09 12.45
CA PRO A 130 -5.73 -3.09 13.49
C PRO A 130 -4.23 -3.25 13.76
N ARG A 131 -3.82 -2.97 15.00
CA ARG A 131 -2.47 -3.26 15.47
C ARG A 131 -2.45 -4.70 15.94
N PHE A 132 -1.31 -5.38 15.89
CA PHE A 132 -1.18 -6.74 16.42
C PHE A 132 -0.13 -6.74 17.53
N ARG A 133 -0.40 -7.50 18.60
CA ARG A 133 0.52 -7.70 19.73
C ARG A 133 0.71 -9.17 20.03
N MET A 134 1.85 -9.52 20.61
CA MET A 134 2.07 -10.83 21.19
C MET A 134 1.35 -10.91 22.54
N MET A 135 0.60 -11.98 22.75
CA MET A 135 -0.12 -12.26 23.99
C MET A 135 0.42 -13.56 24.61
N PRO A 136 0.76 -13.57 25.91
CA PRO A 136 1.19 -14.79 26.60
C PRO A 136 0.01 -15.71 26.92
N VAL A 137 0.18 -16.99 26.66
CA VAL A 137 -0.72 -18.09 27.06
C VAL A 137 0.10 -19.23 27.66
N PHE A 138 -0.53 -20.10 28.44
CA PHE A 138 0.10 -21.24 29.10
C PHE A 138 -0.62 -22.51 28.69
N ALA A 139 0.12 -23.60 28.48
CA ALA A 139 -0.48 -24.91 28.27
C ALA A 139 -1.03 -25.48 29.58
N MET A 140 -2.05 -26.33 29.49
CA MET A 140 -2.61 -27.03 30.66
C MET A 140 -1.53 -27.79 31.45
N SER A 141 -0.57 -28.40 30.75
CA SER A 141 0.56 -29.11 31.35
C SER A 141 1.46 -28.22 32.21
N GLN A 142 1.41 -26.88 32.07
CA GLN A 142 2.13 -25.88 32.88
C GLN A 142 1.36 -25.44 34.14
N THR A 143 0.22 -26.04 34.41
CA THR A 143 -0.69 -25.63 35.48
C THR A 143 -1.03 -26.78 36.41
N ASP A 144 -1.24 -26.47 37.69
CA ASP A 144 -1.71 -27.41 38.69
C ASP A 144 -3.16 -27.05 39.09
N PRO A 145 -4.01 -28.04 39.40
CA PRO A 145 -5.34 -27.78 39.94
C PRO A 145 -5.24 -27.08 41.30
N VAL A 146 -6.20 -26.20 41.61
CA VAL A 146 -6.29 -25.54 42.92
C VAL A 146 -7.19 -26.38 43.82
N GLU A 147 -6.65 -26.86 44.95
CA GLU A 147 -7.30 -27.85 45.85
C GLU A 147 -8.67 -27.41 46.40
N ASP A 148 -8.92 -26.11 46.56
CA ASP A 148 -10.16 -25.54 47.11
C ASP A 148 -10.98 -24.76 46.07
N ALA A 149 -10.71 -24.92 44.77
CA ALA A 149 -11.59 -24.34 43.78
C ALA A 149 -12.90 -25.15 43.78
N GLU A 150 -14.04 -24.48 43.94
CA GLU A 150 -15.30 -25.05 43.44
C GLU A 150 -15.02 -25.47 41.99
N GLU A 151 -15.36 -26.72 41.61
CA GLU A 151 -15.33 -27.13 40.21
C GLU A 151 -16.23 -26.15 39.45
N THR A 152 -15.64 -25.07 38.94
CA THR A 152 -16.31 -24.25 37.95
C THR A 152 -16.49 -25.21 36.79
N GLU A 153 -17.75 -25.54 36.49
CA GLU A 153 -18.06 -26.18 35.21
C GLU A 153 -17.29 -25.38 34.16
N PRO A 154 -16.52 -26.03 33.28
CA PRO A 154 -15.77 -25.32 32.26
C PRO A 154 -16.73 -24.33 31.61
N ASP A 155 -16.25 -23.15 31.19
CA ASP A 155 -17.02 -22.31 30.28
C ASP A 155 -17.25 -23.16 29.01
N GLU A 156 -18.31 -23.95 29.04
CA GLU A 156 -18.77 -24.79 27.97
C GLU A 156 -19.42 -23.80 27.02
N ASP A 157 -18.68 -23.46 25.97
CA ASP A 157 -19.27 -22.92 24.74
C ASP A 157 -20.30 -23.96 24.26
N GLY A 158 -21.48 -23.90 24.86
CA GLY A 158 -22.56 -24.87 24.76
C GLY A 158 -23.21 -24.78 23.40
N ASP A 159 -22.75 -25.66 22.50
CA ASP A 159 -23.43 -26.24 21.33
C ASP A 159 -22.41 -27.00 20.43
N ASP A 160 -21.09 -26.76 20.59
CA ASP A 160 -20.03 -27.29 19.70
C ASP A 160 -19.26 -28.52 20.23
N LEU A 161 -19.55 -29.00 21.45
CA LEU A 161 -18.84 -30.14 22.05
C LEU A 161 -19.21 -31.50 21.43
N ASP A 162 -20.41 -31.61 20.87
CA ASP A 162 -20.91 -32.85 20.24
C ASP A 162 -20.43 -33.06 18.80
N GLN A 163 -19.82 -32.05 18.18
CA GLN A 163 -19.31 -32.18 16.81
C GLN A 163 -18.00 -32.98 16.77
N PRO A 164 -17.80 -33.89 15.79
CA PRO A 164 -16.51 -34.55 15.61
C PRO A 164 -15.38 -33.52 15.45
N PRO A 165 -14.18 -33.75 16.04
CA PRO A 165 -13.09 -32.76 15.96
C PRO A 165 -12.69 -32.36 14.55
N ALA A 166 -12.76 -33.28 13.59
CA ALA A 166 -12.55 -33.00 12.19
C ALA A 166 -13.54 -31.96 11.64
N VAL A 167 -14.83 -32.08 11.98
CA VAL A 167 -15.88 -31.15 11.52
C VAL A 167 -15.69 -29.76 12.12
N PHE A 168 -15.36 -29.68 13.40
CA PHE A 168 -15.10 -28.40 14.07
C PHE A 168 -13.88 -27.70 13.45
N LEU A 169 -12.74 -28.40 13.35
CA LEU A 169 -11.52 -27.83 12.79
C LEU A 169 -11.73 -27.43 11.32
N TRP A 170 -12.43 -28.25 10.54
CA TRP A 170 -12.85 -27.92 9.18
C TRP A 170 -13.58 -26.59 9.11
N GLY A 171 -14.58 -26.36 9.97
CA GLY A 171 -15.33 -25.10 10.05
C GLY A 171 -14.41 -23.89 10.25
N THR A 172 -13.52 -23.96 11.24
CA THR A 172 -12.57 -22.87 11.53
C THR A 172 -11.59 -22.60 10.38
N LEU A 173 -11.20 -23.63 9.61
CA LEU A 173 -10.31 -23.47 8.46
C LEU A 173 -11.04 -22.86 7.26
N ILE A 174 -12.31 -23.23 7.02
CA ILE A 174 -13.15 -22.62 5.98
C ILE A 174 -13.28 -21.10 6.21
N GLU A 175 -13.56 -20.69 7.45
CA GLU A 175 -13.69 -19.27 7.79
C GLU A 175 -12.40 -18.50 7.50
N GLN A 176 -11.25 -19.11 7.75
CA GLN A 176 -9.95 -18.52 7.44
C GLN A 176 -9.68 -18.43 5.94
N VAL A 177 -10.04 -19.46 5.17
CA VAL A 177 -9.96 -19.42 3.69
C VAL A 177 -10.85 -18.30 3.13
N ALA A 178 -12.08 -18.17 3.64
CA ALA A 178 -13.01 -17.10 3.25
C ALA A 178 -12.47 -15.72 3.64
N THR A 179 -11.89 -15.58 4.84
CA THR A 179 -11.25 -14.33 5.31
C THR A 179 -10.05 -13.95 4.44
N ALA A 180 -9.32 -14.93 3.92
CA ALA A 180 -8.26 -14.70 2.94
C ALA A 180 -8.79 -14.34 1.53
N GLY A 181 -10.10 -14.36 1.33
CA GLY A 181 -10.76 -13.99 0.08
C GLY A 181 -10.85 -15.11 -0.96
N TYR A 182 -10.74 -16.37 -0.53
CA TYR A 182 -10.86 -17.55 -1.37
C TYR A 182 -12.20 -18.24 -1.18
N THR A 183 -12.69 -18.89 -2.23
CA THR A 183 -13.88 -19.77 -2.17
C THR A 183 -13.47 -21.23 -2.25
N ILE A 184 -14.20 -22.11 -1.58
CA ILE A 184 -13.95 -23.55 -1.60
C ILE A 184 -14.95 -24.25 -2.54
N THR A 185 -14.45 -25.16 -3.37
CA THR A 185 -15.24 -26.12 -4.13
C THR A 185 -14.86 -27.55 -3.75
N ARG A 186 -15.84 -28.45 -3.80
CA ARG A 186 -15.66 -29.89 -3.55
C ARG A 186 -15.64 -30.70 -4.85
N ASP A 187 -15.75 -30.02 -5.98
CA ASP A 187 -15.82 -30.62 -7.31
C ASP A 187 -14.40 -30.76 -7.88
N GLY A 188 -13.81 -31.95 -7.74
CA GLY A 188 -12.48 -32.24 -8.27
C GLY A 188 -11.96 -33.61 -7.87
N THR A 189 -10.88 -34.03 -8.54
CA THR A 189 -10.21 -35.31 -8.30
C THR A 189 -8.95 -35.18 -7.44
N ALA A 190 -8.46 -33.95 -7.22
CA ALA A 190 -7.27 -33.65 -6.43
C ALA A 190 -7.41 -32.29 -5.76
N ALA A 191 -6.70 -32.11 -4.63
CA ALA A 191 -6.66 -30.84 -3.94
C ALA A 191 -5.77 -29.85 -4.68
N THR A 192 -6.26 -28.63 -4.88
CA THR A 192 -5.51 -27.58 -5.56
C THR A 192 -5.98 -26.19 -5.13
N THR A 193 -5.08 -25.21 -5.23
CA THR A 193 -5.37 -23.80 -4.99
C THR A 193 -5.05 -23.00 -6.25
N ASP A 194 -6.07 -22.39 -6.85
CA ASP A 194 -5.92 -21.41 -7.93
C ASP A 194 -5.89 -20.00 -7.33
N HIS A 195 -4.70 -19.40 -7.27
CA HIS A 195 -4.53 -18.06 -6.73
C HIS A 195 -5.06 -16.94 -7.65
N GLY A 196 -5.18 -17.19 -8.96
CA GLY A 196 -5.72 -16.22 -9.92
C GLY A 196 -7.24 -16.14 -9.85
N ALA A 197 -7.90 -17.29 -9.81
CA ALA A 197 -9.35 -17.39 -9.64
C ALA A 197 -9.81 -17.23 -8.17
N ARG A 198 -8.87 -17.36 -7.22
CA ARG A 198 -9.12 -17.42 -5.76
C ARG A 198 -10.06 -18.56 -5.37
N VAL A 199 -9.79 -19.75 -5.90
CA VAL A 199 -10.59 -20.96 -5.65
C VAL A 199 -9.70 -22.06 -5.07
N VAL A 200 -10.17 -22.70 -4.00
CA VAL A 200 -9.58 -23.91 -3.42
C VAL A 200 -10.47 -25.09 -3.75
N THR A 201 -9.92 -26.12 -4.38
CA THR A 201 -10.62 -27.39 -4.61
C THR A 201 -10.15 -28.40 -3.57
N ILE A 202 -11.07 -29.00 -2.83
CA ILE A 202 -10.79 -30.14 -1.93
C ILE A 202 -11.65 -31.32 -2.35
N PRO A 203 -11.06 -32.45 -2.81
CA PRO A 203 -11.82 -33.59 -3.30
C PRO A 203 -12.62 -34.26 -2.18
N GLY A 204 -13.67 -34.99 -2.59
CA GLY A 204 -14.54 -35.72 -1.67
C GLY A 204 -15.62 -34.86 -1.04
N GLN A 205 -16.63 -35.49 -0.46
CA GLN A 205 -17.74 -34.81 0.23
C GLN A 205 -17.66 -35.00 1.75
N GLU A 206 -17.07 -36.10 2.21
CA GLU A 206 -16.87 -36.40 3.62
C GLU A 206 -15.83 -35.48 4.27
N ILE A 207 -16.04 -35.17 5.54
CA ILE A 207 -15.15 -34.34 6.37
C ILE A 207 -14.49 -35.29 7.38
N ASP A 208 -13.41 -35.92 6.95
CA ASP A 208 -12.56 -36.78 7.76
C ASP A 208 -11.21 -36.11 8.07
N ASP A 209 -10.36 -36.80 8.84
CA ASP A 209 -9.04 -36.30 9.24
C ASP A 209 -8.16 -35.93 8.04
N ASP A 210 -8.28 -36.68 6.93
CA ASP A 210 -7.51 -36.46 5.70
C ASP A 210 -8.01 -35.22 4.95
N ALA A 211 -9.33 -35.02 4.86
CA ALA A 211 -9.92 -33.82 4.29
C ALA A 211 -9.49 -32.57 5.06
N VAL A 212 -9.54 -32.61 6.39
CA VAL A 212 -9.11 -31.51 7.26
C VAL A 212 -7.62 -31.21 7.08
N THR A 213 -6.79 -32.26 7.05
CA THR A 213 -5.35 -32.15 6.80
C THR A 213 -5.10 -31.46 5.46
N THR A 214 -5.80 -31.91 4.42
CA THR A 214 -5.69 -31.38 3.06
C THR A 214 -6.13 -29.91 2.99
N LEU A 215 -7.24 -29.54 3.63
CA LEU A 215 -7.70 -28.15 3.69
C LEU A 215 -6.70 -27.26 4.44
N GLY A 216 -6.12 -27.76 5.53
CA GLY A 216 -5.07 -27.06 6.27
C GLY A 216 -3.81 -26.83 5.43
N GLU A 217 -3.39 -27.81 4.61
CA GLU A 217 -2.31 -27.65 3.64
C GLU A 217 -2.63 -26.59 2.58
N GLN A 218 -3.85 -26.57 2.04
CA GLN A 218 -4.26 -25.55 1.07
C GLN A 218 -4.33 -24.15 1.70
N LEU A 219 -4.85 -24.03 2.92
CA LEU A 219 -4.85 -22.76 3.65
C LEU A 219 -3.42 -22.30 3.95
N ALA A 220 -2.53 -23.21 4.35
CA ALA A 220 -1.12 -22.89 4.52
C ALA A 220 -0.51 -22.38 3.22
N ALA A 221 -0.77 -23.06 2.10
CA ALA A 221 -0.37 -22.61 0.77
C ALA A 221 -0.92 -21.23 0.44
N ILE A 222 -2.17 -20.89 0.80
CA ILE A 222 -2.70 -19.53 0.63
C ILE A 222 -1.93 -18.51 1.48
N LEU A 223 -1.69 -18.83 2.76
CA LEU A 223 -1.07 -17.92 3.72
C LEU A 223 0.45 -17.72 3.50
N THR A 224 1.09 -18.65 2.79
CA THR A 224 2.50 -18.60 2.41
C THR A 224 2.69 -18.36 0.93
N HIS A 225 1.64 -18.43 0.11
CA HIS A 225 1.74 -18.18 -1.32
C HIS A 225 2.32 -16.80 -1.50
N PRO A 226 3.41 -16.70 -2.26
CA PRO A 226 4.06 -15.44 -2.46
C PRO A 226 3.07 -14.51 -3.15
N THR A 227 2.58 -13.54 -2.40
CA THR A 227 1.75 -12.47 -2.95
C THR A 227 2.56 -11.73 -4.03
N ASP A 228 1.97 -10.87 -4.85
CA ASP A 228 2.76 -10.07 -5.82
C ASP A 228 3.93 -9.33 -5.13
N ARG A 229 3.81 -9.09 -3.81
CA ARG A 229 4.85 -8.63 -2.89
C ARG A 229 6.03 -9.60 -2.72
N ASP A 230 5.79 -10.90 -2.59
CA ASP A 230 6.81 -11.92 -2.29
C ASP A 230 7.46 -12.50 -3.57
N LYS A 231 6.73 -12.56 -4.70
CA LYS A 231 7.32 -12.88 -6.01
C LYS A 231 8.29 -11.79 -6.47
N ALA A 232 7.95 -10.51 -6.18
CA ALA A 232 8.88 -9.40 -6.34
C ALA A 232 10.08 -9.45 -5.35
N THR A 233 9.97 -10.19 -4.24
CA THR A 233 11.04 -10.34 -3.25
C THR A 233 12.06 -11.42 -3.64
N ALA A 234 11.65 -12.48 -4.34
CA ALA A 234 12.55 -13.55 -4.79
C ALA A 234 13.41 -13.17 -6.02
N GLU A 235 12.90 -12.31 -6.90
CA GLU A 235 13.62 -11.84 -8.09
C GLU A 235 14.39 -10.51 -7.85
N GLY A 236 14.17 -9.87 -6.71
CA GLY A 236 14.66 -8.52 -6.41
C GLY A 236 15.51 -8.44 -5.15
N ASN A 237 16.60 -9.22 -5.05
CA ASN A 237 17.57 -9.03 -3.98
C ASN A 237 18.45 -7.80 -4.29
N THR A 238 17.90 -6.58 -4.15
CA THR A 238 18.57 -5.32 -3.80
C THR A 238 17.50 -4.23 -3.58
N GLU A 239 17.30 -3.85 -2.31
CA GLU A 239 16.81 -2.55 -1.81
C GLU A 239 15.55 -1.90 -2.41
N GLN A 240 14.42 -2.00 -1.69
CA GLN A 240 13.55 -0.88 -1.26
C GLN A 240 12.27 -1.45 -0.61
N GLN A 241 12.08 -1.23 0.70
CA GLN A 241 10.88 -1.70 1.41
C GLN A 241 9.66 -0.83 1.05
N GLU A 242 8.72 -1.46 0.34
CA GLU A 242 7.38 -0.92 0.05
C GLU A 242 6.30 -1.77 0.75
N THR A 243 5.36 -1.15 1.45
CA THR A 243 4.32 -1.80 2.28
C THR A 243 2.95 -1.19 2.03
N THR A 244 2.05 -1.88 1.33
CA THR A 244 0.70 -1.39 0.98
C THR A 244 -0.34 -1.70 2.05
N ASP A 245 -1.19 -0.72 2.38
CA ASP A 245 -2.30 -0.86 3.33
C ASP A 245 -3.64 -1.20 2.65
N SER A 246 -4.66 -1.47 3.46
CA SER A 246 -6.03 -1.82 3.02
C SER A 246 -6.79 -0.69 2.30
N GLN A 247 -6.24 0.54 2.26
CA GLN A 247 -6.77 1.67 1.49
C GLN A 247 -5.99 1.90 0.18
N GLY A 248 -5.16 0.93 -0.22
CA GLY A 248 -4.27 1.05 -1.39
C GLY A 248 -3.14 2.06 -1.19
N ARG A 249 -2.81 2.41 0.06
CA ARG A 249 -1.70 3.31 0.38
C ARG A 249 -0.42 2.52 0.59
N GLN A 250 0.53 2.71 -0.30
CA GLN A 250 1.82 2.05 -0.36
C GLN A 250 2.87 2.87 0.40
N ARG A 251 3.39 2.38 1.52
CA ARG A 251 4.47 3.04 2.25
C ARG A 251 5.81 2.62 1.66
N VAL A 252 6.61 3.57 1.22
CA VAL A 252 7.88 3.34 0.52
C VAL A 252 9.03 4.06 1.20
N THR A 253 10.22 3.49 1.07
CA THR A 253 11.46 4.12 1.56
C THR A 253 12.07 4.94 0.43
N LEU A 254 12.26 6.23 0.68
CA LEU A 254 12.86 7.18 -0.26
C LEU A 254 14.35 7.35 0.08
N PRO A 255 15.29 6.86 -0.76
CA PRO A 255 16.71 7.11 -0.58
C PRO A 255 17.03 8.55 -0.97
N LEU A 256 17.44 9.37 -0.01
CA LEU A 256 17.77 10.79 -0.22
C LEU A 256 19.26 11.01 -0.53
N GLY A 257 20.01 9.93 -0.71
CA GLY A 257 21.47 9.93 -0.89
C GLY A 257 22.25 10.05 0.42
N ASP A 258 23.56 9.83 0.34
CA ASP A 258 24.47 9.72 1.51
C ASP A 258 24.41 10.93 2.44
N ALA A 259 24.18 12.13 1.89
CA ALA A 259 24.13 13.37 2.65
C ALA A 259 22.88 13.52 3.52
N TYR A 260 21.77 12.87 3.16
CA TYR A 260 20.45 13.12 3.76
C TYR A 260 19.75 11.87 4.29
N GLY A 261 20.32 10.68 4.06
CA GLY A 261 19.83 9.39 4.57
C GLY A 261 18.58 8.92 3.83
N THR A 262 17.62 8.39 4.58
CA THR A 262 16.34 7.90 4.05
C THR A 262 15.16 8.68 4.65
N ALA A 263 14.08 8.75 3.89
CA ALA A 263 12.77 9.17 4.38
C ALA A 263 11.72 8.09 4.08
N THR A 264 10.60 8.12 4.78
CA THR A 264 9.47 7.23 4.53
C THR A 264 8.36 8.04 3.88
N ALA A 265 7.79 7.56 2.78
CA ALA A 265 6.61 8.15 2.16
C ALA A 265 5.43 7.19 2.25
N THR A 266 4.24 7.69 2.55
CA THR A 266 3.00 6.96 2.34
C THR A 266 2.38 7.43 1.03
N VAL A 267 2.30 6.52 0.07
CA VAL A 267 1.93 6.79 -1.32
C VAL A 267 0.49 6.37 -1.54
N HIS A 268 -0.35 7.27 -2.05
CA HIS A 268 -1.75 6.97 -2.34
C HIS A 268 -2.10 7.49 -3.74
N THR A 269 -2.55 6.57 -4.60
CA THR A 269 -3.00 6.89 -5.96
C THR A 269 -4.50 7.05 -5.99
N ASN A 270 -4.97 8.21 -6.45
CA ASN A 270 -6.37 8.44 -6.78
C ASN A 270 -6.60 7.99 -8.24
N TRP A 271 -7.29 6.86 -8.41
CA TRP A 271 -7.56 6.24 -9.71
C TRP A 271 -8.60 6.98 -10.56
N GLU A 272 -9.39 7.87 -9.97
CA GLU A 272 -10.34 8.71 -10.71
C GLU A 272 -9.61 9.85 -11.43
N THR A 273 -8.58 10.40 -10.79
CA THR A 273 -7.86 11.59 -11.29
C THR A 273 -6.49 11.29 -11.86
N GLY A 274 -5.94 10.08 -11.63
CA GLY A 274 -4.57 9.72 -11.99
C GLY A 274 -3.48 10.50 -11.25
N ARG A 275 -3.80 11.01 -10.06
CA ARG A 275 -2.85 11.74 -9.20
C ARG A 275 -2.35 10.84 -8.07
N THR A 276 -1.05 10.88 -7.81
CA THR A 276 -0.40 10.10 -6.75
C THR A 276 0.16 11.03 -5.69
N THR A 277 -0.33 10.89 -4.46
CA THR A 277 0.12 11.66 -3.29
C THR A 277 1.20 10.88 -2.52
N TYR A 278 2.26 11.57 -2.11
CA TYR A 278 3.37 11.06 -1.32
C TYR A 278 3.43 11.86 -0.02
N THR A 279 2.92 11.31 1.07
CA THR A 279 3.06 11.92 2.40
C THR A 279 4.38 11.48 3.02
N VAL A 280 5.36 12.37 2.99
CA VAL A 280 6.75 12.11 3.39
C VAL A 280 6.96 12.45 4.88
N ARG A 281 7.65 11.57 5.59
CA ARG A 281 8.13 11.77 6.96
C ARG A 281 9.59 11.31 7.06
N GLY A 282 10.43 12.14 7.65
CA GLY A 282 11.85 11.84 7.88
C GLY A 282 12.49 12.84 8.84
N PRO A 283 13.79 12.68 9.16
CA PRO A 283 14.47 13.58 10.08
C PRO A 283 14.43 15.04 9.58
N ARG A 284 13.70 15.94 10.23
CA ARG A 284 13.47 17.33 9.79
C ARG A 284 12.84 17.47 8.39
N ILE A 285 12.04 16.49 7.97
CA ILE A 285 11.24 16.52 6.73
C ILE A 285 9.83 16.04 7.08
N ARG A 286 8.80 16.81 6.73
CA ARG A 286 7.40 16.37 6.76
C ARG A 286 6.59 17.03 5.65
N GLY A 287 5.50 16.42 5.24
CA GLY A 287 4.49 17.01 4.35
C GLY A 287 4.25 16.20 3.09
N THR A 288 3.37 16.69 2.22
CA THR A 288 2.87 15.92 1.08
C THR A 288 3.37 16.46 -0.24
N TYR A 289 3.60 15.56 -1.20
CA TYR A 289 3.93 15.87 -2.58
C TYR A 289 2.92 15.16 -3.50
N THR A 290 2.31 15.88 -4.43
CA THR A 290 1.39 15.29 -5.41
C THR A 290 2.05 15.18 -6.77
N VAL A 291 2.12 13.97 -7.31
CA VAL A 291 2.73 13.64 -8.60
C VAL A 291 1.64 13.30 -9.60
N PHE A 292 1.72 13.84 -10.82
CA PHE A 292 0.77 13.54 -11.89
C PHE A 292 1.39 13.76 -13.28
N PRO A 293 0.90 13.06 -14.32
CA PRO A 293 1.31 13.31 -15.70
C PRO A 293 1.07 14.78 -16.09
N ASP A 294 1.97 15.34 -16.90
CA ASP A 294 2.00 16.78 -17.13
C ASP A 294 0.72 17.29 -17.80
N GLU A 295 0.00 18.17 -17.09
CA GLU A 295 -1.29 18.69 -17.52
C GLU A 295 -1.17 19.85 -18.52
N TYR A 296 0.02 20.45 -18.64
CA TYR A 296 0.26 21.64 -19.48
C TYR A 296 0.60 21.32 -20.94
N ASP A 297 0.86 20.05 -21.26
CA ASP A 297 1.03 19.60 -22.64
C ASP A 297 -0.34 19.36 -23.29
N ASP A 298 -1.03 20.45 -23.64
CA ASP A 298 -2.40 20.41 -24.19
C ASP A 298 -2.47 19.74 -25.57
N ASP A 299 -1.36 19.68 -26.30
CA ASP A 299 -1.29 19.07 -27.64
C ASP A 299 -1.00 17.55 -27.57
N ASN A 300 -0.63 17.02 -26.39
CA ASN A 300 -0.40 15.59 -26.18
C ASN A 300 -1.54 14.92 -25.39
N PRO A 301 -2.31 13.99 -25.98
CA PRO A 301 -3.39 13.30 -25.28
C PRO A 301 -2.91 12.33 -24.19
N ASN A 302 -1.63 11.91 -24.22
CA ASN A 302 -1.06 10.99 -23.24
C ASN A 302 0.36 11.43 -22.81
N PRO A 303 0.48 12.46 -21.96
CA PRO A 303 1.77 12.98 -21.53
C PRO A 303 2.64 11.91 -20.88
N THR A 304 3.91 11.84 -21.28
CA THR A 304 4.95 11.00 -20.68
C THR A 304 5.70 11.73 -19.57
N ARG A 305 5.74 13.06 -19.65
CA ARG A 305 6.35 13.94 -18.66
C ARG A 305 5.51 14.02 -17.39
N VAL A 306 6.15 14.32 -16.27
CA VAL A 306 5.53 14.28 -14.94
C VAL A 306 5.73 15.60 -14.21
N THR A 307 4.70 16.05 -13.52
CA THR A 307 4.71 17.24 -12.68
C THR A 307 4.58 16.83 -11.22
N VAL A 308 5.41 17.42 -10.35
CA VAL A 308 5.35 17.26 -8.89
C VAL A 308 4.91 18.58 -8.28
N ARG A 309 3.86 18.58 -7.47
CA ARG A 309 3.39 19.74 -6.71
C ARG A 309 3.62 19.54 -5.22
N TYR A 310 3.95 20.62 -4.54
CA TYR A 310 4.15 20.63 -3.09
C TYR A 310 2.81 20.84 -2.39
N GLY A 311 2.41 19.89 -1.55
CA GLY A 311 1.13 19.80 -0.86
C GLY A 311 0.14 18.83 -1.53
N VAL A 312 -1.01 18.66 -0.89
CA VAL A 312 -2.17 17.97 -1.45
C VAL A 312 -2.76 18.84 -2.57
N TRP A 313 -2.72 18.35 -3.80
CA TRP A 313 -3.22 19.09 -4.96
C TRP A 313 -4.70 19.43 -4.81
N LYS A 314 -5.04 20.68 -5.17
CA LYS A 314 -6.43 21.16 -5.23
C LYS A 314 -6.68 21.81 -6.58
N PRO A 315 -7.82 21.53 -7.24
CA PRO A 315 -8.17 22.18 -8.47
C PRO A 315 -8.36 23.69 -8.25
N ARG A 316 -7.75 24.52 -9.11
CA ARG A 316 -7.87 25.99 -9.13
C ARG A 316 -7.33 26.74 -7.90
N ALA A 317 -6.67 26.07 -6.96
CA ALA A 317 -6.01 26.73 -5.84
C ALA A 317 -4.58 27.18 -6.21
N LEU A 318 -4.11 28.25 -5.60
CA LEU A 318 -2.70 28.64 -5.76
C LEU A 318 -1.80 27.65 -5.00
N PRO A 319 -0.56 27.39 -5.46
CA PRO A 319 0.33 26.41 -4.81
C PRO A 319 0.62 26.66 -3.31
N ARG A 320 0.43 27.89 -2.84
CA ARG A 320 0.58 28.27 -1.41
C ARG A 320 -0.64 27.92 -0.54
N GLU A 321 -1.76 27.55 -1.17
CA GLU A 321 -3.05 27.24 -0.56
C GLU A 321 -3.29 25.72 -0.47
N TYR A 322 -2.32 24.92 -0.91
CA TYR A 322 -2.39 23.47 -0.80
C TYR A 322 -2.22 23.05 0.67
N ASP A 323 -2.93 22.00 1.05
CA ASP A 323 -2.81 21.46 2.40
C ASP A 323 -1.51 20.68 2.55
N ASP A 324 -1.03 20.57 3.79
CA ASP A 324 0.15 19.77 4.16
C ASP A 324 1.39 20.05 3.29
N LEU A 325 1.70 21.35 3.10
CA LEU A 325 2.91 21.77 2.40
C LEU A 325 4.16 21.16 3.03
N PRO A 326 5.12 20.66 2.22
CA PRO A 326 6.39 20.17 2.70
C PRO A 326 7.13 21.19 3.56
N GLU A 327 7.64 20.72 4.70
CA GLU A 327 8.43 21.48 5.65
C GLU A 327 9.75 20.75 5.89
N ILE A 328 10.85 21.42 5.55
CA ILE A 328 12.22 20.90 5.73
C ILE A 328 13.01 21.88 6.57
N ASN A 329 13.62 21.42 7.66
CA ASN A 329 14.33 22.29 8.62
C ASN A 329 13.49 23.51 9.08
N ASN A 330 12.18 23.31 9.31
CA ASN A 330 11.19 24.34 9.66
C ASN A 330 10.93 25.39 8.56
N VAL A 331 11.31 25.08 7.32
CA VAL A 331 11.06 25.94 6.16
C VAL A 331 10.00 25.30 5.28
N ARG A 332 8.90 26.02 5.04
CA ARG A 332 7.78 25.57 4.21
C ARG A 332 8.04 25.79 2.73
N PHE A 333 7.71 24.81 1.92
CA PHE A 333 7.86 24.82 0.47
C PHE A 333 6.50 24.85 -0.22
N ALA A 334 6.29 25.87 -1.05
CA ALA A 334 5.14 25.99 -1.93
C ALA A 334 5.60 26.02 -3.40
N GLY A 335 4.80 25.46 -4.30
CA GLY A 335 5.13 25.38 -5.73
C GLY A 335 5.23 23.95 -6.23
N GLY A 336 6.27 23.66 -7.01
CA GLY A 336 6.48 22.36 -7.62
C GLY A 336 7.36 22.42 -8.86
N THR A 337 7.49 21.28 -9.52
CA THR A 337 8.15 21.11 -10.81
C THR A 337 7.14 21.29 -11.95
N ALA A 338 7.59 21.23 -13.19
CA ALA A 338 6.73 21.22 -14.36
C ALA A 338 7.40 20.38 -15.45
N GLY A 339 6.66 19.39 -15.98
CA GLY A 339 7.05 18.59 -17.13
C GLY A 339 8.45 17.98 -17.02
N LEU A 340 8.67 17.03 -16.12
CA LEU A 340 9.94 16.32 -15.99
C LEU A 340 9.96 15.01 -16.75
N ASP A 341 11.05 14.76 -17.46
CA ASP A 341 11.40 13.48 -18.08
C ASP A 341 12.25 12.62 -17.13
N PRO A 342 12.20 11.26 -17.21
CA PRO A 342 13.10 10.39 -16.45
C PRO A 342 14.58 10.78 -16.55
N SER A 343 15.05 11.22 -17.72
CA SER A 343 16.44 11.62 -17.94
C SER A 343 16.84 12.90 -17.20
N GLU A 344 15.87 13.74 -16.86
CA GLU A 344 16.08 15.02 -16.16
C GLU A 344 16.12 14.85 -14.63
N VAL A 345 15.82 13.66 -14.11
CA VAL A 345 15.66 13.42 -12.67
C VAL A 345 16.98 13.64 -11.91
N ASP A 346 18.11 13.17 -12.42
CA ASP A 346 19.38 13.26 -11.71
C ASP A 346 19.97 14.68 -11.74
N ASP A 347 19.66 15.44 -12.80
CA ASP A 347 20.08 16.83 -13.01
C ASP A 347 19.19 17.86 -12.30
N LEU A 348 18.23 17.41 -11.47
CA LEU A 348 17.39 18.27 -10.63
C LEU A 348 18.23 19.00 -9.59
N THR A 349 18.86 20.09 -10.01
CA THR A 349 19.77 20.86 -9.16
C THR A 349 19.02 21.95 -8.38
N ARG A 350 18.03 22.66 -8.96
CA ARG A 350 17.45 23.89 -8.33
C ARG A 350 16.04 24.33 -8.75
N TRP A 351 15.20 23.47 -9.34
CA TRP A 351 13.98 23.97 -9.97
C TRP A 351 12.88 24.48 -9.00
N ARG A 352 12.50 25.74 -9.21
CA ARG A 352 11.28 26.46 -8.75
C ARG A 352 10.90 26.29 -7.27
N LEU A 353 11.86 26.42 -6.37
CA LEU A 353 11.55 26.77 -4.98
C LEU A 353 11.23 28.26 -4.93
N ASN A 354 9.95 28.62 -4.84
CA ASN A 354 9.57 30.01 -4.65
C ASN A 354 9.96 30.44 -3.22
N GLY A 355 10.81 31.46 -3.09
CA GLY A 355 11.16 32.10 -1.80
C GLY A 355 12.64 31.98 -1.39
N PRO A 356 13.08 32.76 -0.38
CA PRO A 356 14.44 32.71 0.15
C PRO A 356 14.62 31.45 1.02
N HIS A 357 15.56 30.60 0.62
CA HIS A 357 15.86 29.35 1.33
C HIS A 357 17.38 29.16 1.44
N GLN A 358 17.84 28.53 2.51
CA GLN A 358 19.25 28.14 2.62
C GLN A 358 19.55 27.02 1.60
N GLU A 359 20.71 27.10 0.94
CA GLU A 359 21.14 26.20 -0.15
C GLU A 359 21.01 24.72 0.23
N LYS A 360 21.44 24.34 1.44
CA LYS A 360 21.31 22.96 1.96
C LYS A 360 19.85 22.49 2.13
N THR A 361 18.93 23.40 2.44
CA THR A 361 17.50 23.05 2.58
C THR A 361 16.86 22.87 1.21
N ALA A 362 17.27 23.68 0.22
CA ALA A 362 16.85 23.53 -1.17
C ALA A 362 17.35 22.20 -1.77
N GLU A 363 18.63 21.85 -1.56
CA GLU A 363 19.21 20.59 -2.00
C GLU A 363 18.53 19.38 -1.37
N ARG A 364 18.18 19.47 -0.08
CA ARG A 364 17.46 18.42 0.61
C ARG A 364 16.05 18.23 0.05
N ASN A 365 15.34 19.31 -0.29
CA ASN A 365 14.05 19.19 -0.98
C ASN A 365 14.22 18.56 -2.36
N ALA A 366 15.24 18.97 -3.13
CA ALA A 366 15.53 18.38 -4.42
C ALA A 366 15.82 16.87 -4.30
N ALA A 367 16.54 16.44 -3.27
CA ALA A 367 16.77 15.02 -2.99
C ALA A 367 15.48 14.24 -2.73
N VAL A 368 14.53 14.83 -1.99
CA VAL A 368 13.19 14.23 -1.79
C VAL A 368 12.44 14.10 -3.11
N VAL A 369 12.41 15.17 -3.92
CA VAL A 369 11.73 15.15 -5.22
C VAL A 369 12.36 14.12 -6.17
N ARG A 370 13.69 14.02 -6.21
CA ARG A 370 14.39 12.99 -6.98
C ARG A 370 14.00 11.58 -6.54
N ALA A 371 13.99 11.32 -5.23
CA ALA A 371 13.61 10.01 -4.70
C ALA A 371 12.15 9.66 -5.05
N ILE A 372 11.24 10.62 -4.94
CA ILE A 372 9.83 10.45 -5.33
C ILE A 372 9.71 10.13 -6.83
N LEU A 373 10.41 10.87 -7.69
CA LEU A 373 10.36 10.67 -9.13
C LEU A 373 10.96 9.32 -9.54
N ARG A 374 12.11 8.94 -8.98
CA ARG A 374 12.72 7.63 -9.23
C ARG A 374 11.75 6.51 -8.88
N HIS A 375 11.15 6.55 -7.70
CA HIS A 375 10.10 5.61 -7.33
C HIS A 375 8.92 5.68 -8.31
N TRP A 376 8.41 6.86 -8.64
CA TRP A 376 7.23 7.01 -9.51
C TRP A 376 7.47 6.37 -10.89
N PHE A 377 8.66 6.56 -11.47
CA PHE A 377 9.00 6.04 -12.79
C PHE A 377 9.17 4.52 -12.80
N THR A 378 9.50 3.89 -11.68
CA THR A 378 9.65 2.43 -11.55
C THR A 378 8.36 1.72 -11.14
N ARG A 379 7.25 2.45 -10.93
CA ARG A 379 5.97 1.85 -10.55
C ARG A 379 5.42 0.90 -11.63
N PRO A 380 4.99 -0.33 -11.28
CA PRO A 380 4.40 -1.26 -12.25
C PRO A 380 3.01 -0.80 -12.74
N ASP A 381 2.30 -0.01 -11.94
CA ASP A 381 0.96 0.48 -12.23
C ASP A 381 0.95 1.85 -12.94
N ARG A 382 2.13 2.38 -13.31
CA ARG A 382 2.32 3.72 -13.87
C ARG A 382 1.45 4.00 -15.09
N ASP A 383 1.36 3.05 -16.01
CA ASP A 383 0.59 3.24 -17.24
C ASP A 383 -0.92 3.27 -16.98
N ALA A 384 -1.40 2.56 -15.96
CA ALA A 384 -2.78 2.67 -15.49
C ALA A 384 -3.05 4.05 -14.88
N VAL A 385 -2.12 4.58 -14.08
CA VAL A 385 -2.21 5.94 -13.52
C VAL A 385 -2.23 7.00 -14.62
N ARG A 386 -1.37 6.85 -15.64
CA ARG A 386 -1.34 7.74 -16.81
C ARG A 386 -2.65 7.70 -17.59
N THR A 387 -3.20 6.52 -17.80
CA THR A 387 -4.49 6.35 -18.48
C THR A 387 -5.62 7.01 -17.70
N ALA A 388 -5.63 6.88 -16.37
CA ALA A 388 -6.59 7.56 -15.51
C ALA A 388 -6.48 9.10 -15.62
N ALA A 389 -5.26 9.65 -15.56
CA ALA A 389 -5.02 11.08 -15.70
C ALA A 389 -5.46 11.60 -17.08
N ALA A 390 -5.14 10.87 -18.14
CA ALA A 390 -5.56 11.22 -19.50
C ALA A 390 -7.09 11.25 -19.64
N ARG A 391 -7.80 10.28 -19.05
CA ARG A 391 -9.28 10.26 -19.01
C ARG A 391 -9.84 11.44 -18.23
N TYR A 392 -9.27 11.76 -17.07
CA TYR A 392 -9.70 12.88 -16.23
C TYR A 392 -9.53 14.23 -16.94
N GLU A 393 -8.42 14.45 -17.66
CA GLU A 393 -8.13 15.70 -18.36
C GLU A 393 -8.81 15.80 -19.74
N ALA A 394 -9.28 14.68 -20.31
CA ALA A 394 -9.85 14.63 -21.66
C ALA A 394 -10.97 15.66 -21.92
N PRO A 395 -11.95 15.90 -21.01
CA PRO A 395 -12.99 16.90 -21.24
C PRO A 395 -12.43 18.33 -21.35
N ARG A 396 -11.43 18.67 -20.53
CA ARG A 396 -10.77 19.99 -20.56
C ARG A 396 -9.99 20.15 -21.86
N LYS A 397 -9.17 19.15 -22.23
CA LYS A 397 -8.37 19.17 -23.46
C LYS A 397 -9.25 19.22 -24.69
N LEU A 398 -10.33 18.43 -24.75
CA LEU A 398 -11.28 18.45 -25.87
C LEU A 398 -11.89 19.84 -26.08
N ARG A 399 -12.29 20.54 -25.00
CA ARG A 399 -12.79 21.91 -25.11
C ARG A 399 -11.71 22.86 -25.65
N TYR A 400 -10.50 22.80 -25.08
CA TYR A 400 -9.38 23.63 -25.53
C TYR A 400 -9.03 23.38 -27.01
N THR A 401 -8.96 22.12 -27.43
CA THR A 401 -8.70 21.75 -28.83
C THR A 401 -9.80 22.26 -29.74
N LYS A 402 -11.09 22.11 -29.37
CA LYS A 402 -12.21 22.65 -30.16
C LYS A 402 -12.10 24.16 -30.33
N ASP A 403 -11.80 24.90 -29.26
CA ASP A 403 -11.63 26.35 -29.30
C ASP A 403 -10.44 26.76 -30.18
N LYS A 404 -9.30 26.06 -30.06
CA LYS A 404 -8.09 26.27 -30.89
C LYS A 404 -8.38 25.96 -32.37
N THR A 405 -9.08 24.87 -32.67
CA THR A 405 -9.51 24.52 -34.02
C THR A 405 -10.43 25.60 -34.61
N GLN A 406 -11.37 26.13 -33.82
CA GLN A 406 -12.25 27.19 -34.31
C GLN A 406 -11.47 28.47 -34.62
N ARG A 407 -10.56 28.90 -33.74
CA ARG A 407 -9.70 30.07 -33.99
C ARG A 407 -8.86 29.91 -35.26
N LEU A 408 -8.33 28.71 -35.51
CA LEU A 408 -7.57 28.42 -36.73
C LEU A 408 -8.46 28.49 -37.98
N ARG A 409 -9.71 28.01 -37.92
CA ARG A 409 -10.67 28.14 -39.03
C ARG A 409 -11.00 29.60 -39.33
N ASP A 410 -11.19 30.41 -38.30
CA ASP A 410 -11.45 31.83 -38.45
C ASP A 410 -10.25 32.53 -39.10
N GLN A 411 -9.02 32.18 -38.69
CA GLN A 411 -7.79 32.68 -39.31
C GLN A 411 -7.63 32.26 -40.78
N ILE A 412 -7.93 31.00 -41.12
CA ILE A 412 -7.90 30.53 -42.52
C ILE A 412 -8.89 31.34 -43.37
N THR A 413 -10.11 31.53 -42.88
CA THR A 413 -11.15 32.29 -43.58
C THR A 413 -10.69 33.72 -43.87
N GLU A 414 -10.12 34.38 -42.86
CA GLU A 414 -9.60 35.74 -42.99
C GLU A 414 -8.41 35.83 -43.95
N LEU A 415 -7.46 34.87 -43.89
CA LEU A 415 -6.32 34.83 -44.81
C LEU A 415 -6.77 34.55 -46.25
N THR A 416 -7.77 33.69 -46.47
CA THR A 416 -8.35 33.43 -47.79
C THR A 416 -9.00 34.69 -48.36
N ARG A 417 -9.71 35.47 -47.53
CA ARG A 417 -10.28 36.77 -47.93
C ARG A 417 -9.18 37.75 -48.37
N GLN A 418 -8.13 37.89 -47.56
CA GLN A 418 -7.00 38.76 -47.88
C GLN A 418 -6.26 38.34 -49.16
N LEU A 419 -6.10 37.03 -49.40
CA LEU A 419 -5.49 36.51 -50.63
C LEU A 419 -6.31 36.91 -51.86
N ALA A 420 -7.62 36.69 -51.84
CA ALA A 420 -8.51 37.06 -52.94
C ALA A 420 -8.45 38.57 -53.24
N GLU A 421 -8.38 39.41 -52.20
CA GLU A 421 -8.19 40.86 -52.36
C GLU A 421 -6.87 41.21 -53.06
N ARG A 422 -5.78 40.51 -52.72
CA ARG A 422 -4.47 40.71 -53.34
C ARG A 422 -4.41 40.21 -54.79
N GLU A 423 -5.06 39.09 -55.08
CA GLU A 423 -5.18 38.56 -56.44
C GLU A 423 -5.99 39.50 -57.34
N ASN A 424 -7.10 40.05 -56.83
CA ASN A 424 -7.90 41.06 -57.54
C ASN A 424 -7.07 42.32 -57.81
N LEU A 425 -6.36 42.85 -56.80
CA LEU A 425 -5.48 44.01 -56.99
C LEU A 425 -4.37 43.74 -58.00
N ALA A 426 -3.75 42.56 -57.97
CA ALA A 426 -2.73 42.17 -58.94
C ALA A 426 -3.29 42.10 -60.37
N ALA A 427 -4.51 41.57 -60.54
CA ALA A 427 -5.20 41.54 -61.84
C ALA A 427 -5.50 42.96 -62.35
N GLU A 428 -5.98 43.85 -61.49
CA GLU A 428 -6.20 45.27 -61.81
C GLU A 428 -4.90 45.96 -62.23
N LEU A 429 -3.82 45.82 -61.45
CA LEU A 429 -2.51 46.39 -61.78
C LEU A 429 -1.95 45.82 -63.08
N THR A 430 -2.11 44.52 -63.34
CA THR A 430 -1.69 43.88 -64.60
C THR A 430 -2.44 44.49 -65.78
N SER A 431 -3.76 44.67 -65.66
CA SER A 431 -4.58 45.30 -66.72
C SER A 431 -4.12 46.73 -67.02
N LEU A 432 -3.76 47.51 -65.99
CA LEU A 432 -3.23 48.86 -66.16
C LEU A 432 -1.87 48.86 -66.87
N THR A 433 -0.96 47.97 -66.49
CA THR A 433 0.36 47.88 -67.15
C THR A 433 0.24 47.51 -68.63
N GLN A 434 -0.62 46.55 -68.99
CA GLN A 434 -0.87 46.16 -70.39
C GLN A 434 -1.50 47.28 -71.21
N ALA A 435 -2.40 48.08 -70.62
CA ALA A 435 -2.99 49.24 -71.28
C ALA A 435 -1.94 50.32 -71.60
N THR A 436 -0.95 50.54 -70.72
CA THR A 436 0.18 51.45 -71.00
C THR A 436 1.12 50.94 -72.08
N THR A 437 1.42 49.63 -72.13
CA THR A 437 2.31 49.06 -73.16
C THR A 437 1.66 49.06 -74.55
N GLY A 438 0.35 48.86 -74.64
CA GLY A 438 -0.40 48.97 -75.90
C GLY A 438 -0.54 50.41 -76.43
N ALA A 439 -0.37 51.42 -75.58
CA ALA A 439 -0.36 52.83 -76.00
C ALA A 439 0.99 53.26 -76.58
N ASP A 440 2.10 52.70 -76.10
CA ASP A 440 3.47 53.10 -76.52
C ASP A 440 3.86 52.48 -77.88
N ASP A 441 3.36 51.29 -78.23
CA ASP A 441 3.53 50.71 -79.58
C ASP A 441 2.70 51.44 -80.67
N SER A 442 1.81 52.36 -80.29
CA SER A 442 1.06 53.20 -81.24
C SER A 442 1.69 54.59 -81.49
N ALA A 443 2.76 54.94 -80.77
CA ALA A 443 3.45 56.23 -80.88
C ALA A 443 4.74 56.18 -81.72
N GLY A 444 5.10 55.01 -82.25
CA GLY A 444 6.25 54.83 -83.15
C GLY A 444 5.89 54.99 -84.62
N ILE A 445 6.35 56.10 -85.21
CA ILE A 445 6.54 56.37 -86.65
C ILE A 445 5.30 56.89 -87.40
N THR A 446 5.05 58.20 -87.26
CA THR A 446 4.68 59.05 -88.40
C THR A 446 5.37 60.41 -88.23
N THR A 447 6.63 60.50 -88.63
CA THR A 447 7.28 61.79 -88.88
C THR A 447 7.71 61.82 -90.34
N THR A 448 6.86 62.45 -91.14
CA THR A 448 7.15 62.92 -92.50
C THR A 448 7.92 64.23 -92.39
N LEU A 449 9.08 64.31 -93.03
CA LEU A 449 9.53 65.47 -93.82
C LEU A 449 10.65 65.03 -94.77
#